data_AF-A0A3M1MEZ2-F1
#
_entry.id   AF-A0A3M1MEZ2-F1
#
_cell.length_a   1.000
_cell.length_b   1.000
_cell.length_c   1.000
_cell.angle_alpha   90.00
_cell.angle_beta   90.00
_cell.angle_gamma   90.00
#
_symmetry.space_group_name_H-M   'P 1'
#
loop_
_entity.id
_entity.type
_entity.pdbx_description
1 polymer ?
#
loop_
_entity_poly.entity_id
_entity_poly.type
_entity_poly.pdbx_seq_one_letter_code
_entity_poly.pdbx_strand_id
1 'polypeptide(L)'
;MSELPIVQDTPRQAQRAGELILKSIPPRDPRAGGGRVEPLPMSMEEARRRGWDELDIVIVTGDAYVDHPSFAMSILGRVLEAAGFRVGIVSQPDWKNCRDWQRFGRPRLFFGISAG
;
A
#
# COMPACT_ATOMS: atom_id res chain seq x y z
N MET A 1 34.90 19.83 -23.95
CA MET A 1 33.60 19.33 -23.45
C MET A 1 33.79 17.85 -23.14
N SER A 2 33.94 17.48 -21.86
CA SER A 2 34.06 16.09 -21.44
C SER A 2 32.65 15.47 -21.36
N GLU A 3 32.40 14.40 -22.11
CA GLU A 3 31.17 13.63 -21.96
C GLU A 3 31.16 12.95 -20.57
N LEU A 4 30.06 13.08 -19.84
CA LEU A 4 29.83 12.37 -18.59
C LEU A 4 29.50 10.90 -18.90
N PRO A 5 30.08 9.92 -18.19
CA PRO A 5 29.80 8.52 -18.46
C PRO A 5 28.34 8.20 -18.10
N ILE A 6 27.60 7.71 -19.09
CA ILE A 6 26.27 7.13 -18.87
C ILE A 6 26.46 5.90 -17.98
N VAL A 7 25.96 5.97 -16.75
CA VAL A 7 25.90 4.82 -15.82
C VAL A 7 25.07 3.73 -16.50
N GLN A 8 25.74 2.72 -17.05
CA GLN A 8 25.07 1.54 -17.58
C GLN A 8 24.69 0.65 -16.40
N ASP A 9 23.45 0.80 -15.95
CA ASP A 9 22.85 -0.06 -14.95
C ASP A 9 22.85 -1.49 -15.50
N THR A 10 23.74 -2.33 -14.97
CA THR A 10 23.99 -3.66 -15.55
C THR A 10 22.83 -4.58 -15.17
N PRO A 11 22.29 -5.43 -16.08
CA PRO A 11 21.09 -6.26 -15.83
C PRO A 11 21.13 -7.06 -14.53
N ARG A 12 22.34 -7.43 -14.08
CA ARG A 12 22.62 -8.19 -12.86
C ARG A 12 22.29 -7.43 -11.55
N GLN A 13 22.38 -6.10 -11.54
CA GLN A 13 22.04 -5.28 -10.36
C GLN A 13 20.51 -5.14 -10.22
N ALA A 14 19.81 -4.89 -11.32
CA ALA A 14 18.34 -4.85 -11.36
C ALA A 14 17.71 -6.21 -10.96
N GLN A 15 18.29 -7.33 -11.42
CA GLN A 15 17.82 -8.67 -11.06
C GLN A 15 17.96 -8.96 -9.55
N ARG A 16 19.08 -8.52 -8.95
CA ARG A 16 19.36 -8.67 -7.52
C ARG A 16 18.45 -7.81 -6.65
N ALA A 17 18.13 -6.60 -7.11
CA ALA A 17 17.14 -5.73 -6.47
C ALA A 17 15.73 -6.35 -6.53
N GLY A 18 15.34 -6.92 -7.68
CA GLY A 18 14.07 -7.64 -7.84
C GLY A 18 13.96 -8.85 -6.92
N GLU A 19 15.00 -9.66 -6.79
CA GLU A 19 15.03 -10.78 -5.83
C GLU A 19 14.97 -10.33 -4.37
N LEU A 20 15.64 -9.22 -4.01
CA LEU A 20 15.57 -8.67 -2.66
C LEU A 20 14.15 -8.17 -2.35
N ILE A 21 13.51 -7.50 -3.30
CA ILE A 21 12.12 -7.04 -3.18
C ILE A 21 11.20 -8.24 -2.95
N LEU A 22 11.27 -9.26 -3.81
CA LEU A 22 10.46 -10.48 -3.70
C LEU A 22 10.66 -11.20 -2.36
N LYS A 23 11.87 -11.22 -1.81
CA LYS A 23 12.16 -11.81 -0.49
C LYS A 23 11.65 -10.96 0.68
N SER A 24 11.42 -9.66 0.48
CA SER A 24 10.91 -8.73 1.49
C SER A 24 9.39 -8.61 1.53
N ILE A 25 8.71 -9.19 0.52
CA ILE A 25 7.26 -9.24 0.45
C ILE A 25 6.78 -10.19 1.57
N PRO A 26 5.84 -9.76 2.44
CA PRO A 26 5.31 -10.63 3.47
C PRO A 26 4.64 -11.86 2.84
N PRO A 27 4.72 -13.05 3.48
CA PRO A 27 3.98 -14.20 3.03
C PRO A 27 2.49 -13.88 3.01
N ARG A 28 1.83 -14.25 1.91
CA ARG A 28 0.39 -14.03 1.69
C ARG A 28 -0.40 -14.51 2.92
N ASP A 29 -1.30 -13.66 3.42
CA ASP A 29 -2.20 -14.05 4.52
C ASP A 29 -3.08 -15.24 4.06
N PRO A 30 -2.95 -16.42 4.67
CA PRO A 30 -3.75 -17.59 4.29
C PRO A 30 -5.25 -17.39 4.50
N ARG A 31 -5.64 -16.44 5.36
CA ARG A 31 -7.04 -16.11 5.68
C ARG A 31 -7.71 -15.27 4.59
N ALA A 32 -6.95 -14.79 3.60
CA ALA A 32 -7.50 -14.02 2.47
C ALA A 32 -8.34 -14.86 1.48
N GLY A 33 -8.45 -16.18 1.67
CA GLY A 33 -9.26 -17.06 0.83
C GLY A 33 -10.33 -17.82 1.63
N GLY A 34 -11.60 -17.39 1.55
CA GLY A 34 -12.73 -18.25 1.94
C GLY A 34 -13.93 -17.60 2.65
N GLY A 35 -13.92 -16.29 2.93
CA GLY A 35 -15.03 -15.56 3.57
C GLY A 35 -15.51 -14.36 2.76
N ARG A 36 -16.53 -13.63 3.27
CA ARG A 36 -16.88 -12.29 2.75
C ARG A 36 -15.62 -11.43 2.68
N VAL A 37 -15.38 -10.79 1.54
CA VAL A 37 -14.22 -9.91 1.35
C VAL A 37 -14.43 -8.67 2.20
N GLU A 38 -13.61 -8.52 3.24
CA GLU A 38 -13.64 -7.35 4.11
C GLU A 38 -12.98 -6.16 3.40
N PRO A 39 -13.61 -4.98 3.35
CA PRO A 39 -13.04 -3.75 2.79
C PRO A 39 -11.72 -3.40 3.48
N LEU A 40 -10.80 -2.70 2.80
CA LEU A 40 -9.52 -2.31 3.38
C LEU A 40 -9.73 -1.57 4.71
N PRO A 41 -8.87 -1.80 5.72
CA PRO A 41 -9.00 -1.11 6.98
C PRO A 41 -8.90 0.40 6.76
N MET A 42 -9.85 1.12 7.35
CA MET A 42 -9.89 2.58 7.41
C MET A 42 -9.47 3.09 8.80
N SER A 43 -9.13 2.18 9.71
CA SER A 43 -8.66 2.45 11.07
C SER A 43 -7.62 1.42 11.55
N MET A 44 -6.80 1.79 12.54
CA MET A 44 -5.89 0.83 13.18
C MET A 44 -6.61 -0.26 13.97
N GLU A 45 -7.84 -0.03 14.40
CA GLU A 45 -8.66 -1.06 15.05
C GLU A 45 -9.00 -2.19 14.07
N GLU A 46 -9.46 -1.84 12.86
CA GLU A 46 -9.73 -2.81 11.80
C GLU A 46 -8.46 -3.53 11.33
N ALA A 47 -7.32 -2.82 11.26
CA ALA A 47 -6.03 -3.43 10.95
C ALA A 47 -5.64 -4.45 12.03
N ARG A 48 -5.79 -4.12 13.31
CA ARG A 48 -5.52 -5.05 14.43
C ARG A 48 -6.45 -6.26 14.45
N ARG A 49 -7.72 -6.11 14.05
CA ARG A 49 -8.65 -7.24 13.89
C ARG A 49 -8.16 -8.26 12.84
N ARG A 50 -7.38 -7.80 11.85
CA ARG A 50 -6.68 -8.65 10.87
C ARG A 50 -5.36 -9.24 11.41
N GLY A 51 -4.94 -8.86 12.61
CA GLY A 51 -3.65 -9.22 13.20
C GLY A 51 -2.49 -8.37 12.68
N TRP A 52 -2.77 -7.15 12.20
CA TRP A 52 -1.75 -6.22 11.73
C TRP A 52 -1.51 -5.13 12.78
N ASP A 53 -0.29 -5.10 13.32
CA ASP A 53 0.10 -4.08 14.31
C ASP A 53 0.56 -2.76 13.67
N GLU A 54 0.90 -2.80 12.38
CA GLU A 54 1.28 -1.66 11.53
C GLU A 54 0.85 -1.92 10.08
N LEU A 55 0.82 -0.86 9.27
CA LEU A 55 0.57 -0.95 7.83
C LEU A 55 1.86 -0.78 7.03
N ASP A 56 1.96 -1.49 5.91
CA ASP A 56 3.05 -1.32 4.96
C ASP A 56 2.83 -0.08 4.11
N ILE A 57 1.59 0.11 3.65
CA ILE A 57 1.20 1.16 2.72
C ILE A 57 -0.11 1.78 3.22
N VAL A 58 -0.18 3.11 3.23
CA VAL A 58 -1.42 3.85 3.45
C VAL A 58 -1.77 4.58 2.16
N ILE A 59 -2.92 4.25 1.59
CA ILE A 59 -3.48 4.96 0.45
C ILE A 59 -4.28 6.16 0.98
N VAL A 60 -4.07 7.34 0.43
CA VAL A 60 -4.90 8.52 0.67
C VAL A 60 -5.58 8.88 -0.64
N THR A 61 -6.90 8.98 -0.61
CA THR A 61 -7.70 9.35 -1.78
C THR A 61 -8.61 10.54 -1.52
N GLY A 62 -8.70 11.43 -2.51
CA GLY A 62 -9.67 12.53 -2.54
C GLY A 62 -11.10 12.09 -2.86
N ASP A 63 -11.28 10.84 -3.33
CA ASP A 63 -12.60 10.28 -3.68
C ASP A 63 -13.17 9.42 -2.53
N ALA A 64 -14.45 9.11 -2.60
CA ALA A 64 -15.08 8.13 -1.73
C ALA A 64 -14.46 6.74 -1.94
N TYR A 65 -14.17 6.04 -0.84
CA TYR A 65 -13.76 4.65 -0.92
C TYR A 65 -14.99 3.74 -0.89
N VAL A 66 -15.19 3.02 -1.99
CA VAL A 66 -16.06 1.84 -2.07
C VAL A 66 -15.21 0.69 -2.59
N ASP A 67 -15.17 -0.42 -1.85
CA ASP A 67 -14.38 -1.59 -2.23
C ASP A 67 -15.02 -2.35 -3.40
N HIS A 68 -14.99 -1.73 -4.58
CA HIS A 68 -15.61 -2.18 -5.81
C HIS A 68 -14.63 -2.03 -6.98
N PRO A 69 -14.60 -2.96 -7.94
CA PRO A 69 -13.68 -2.93 -9.08
C PRO A 69 -13.87 -1.74 -10.04
N SER A 70 -14.85 -0.87 -9.83
CA SER A 70 -14.99 0.39 -10.58
C SER A 70 -14.18 1.54 -9.98
N PHE A 71 -13.58 1.35 -8.79
CA PHE A 71 -12.82 2.37 -8.08
C PHE A 71 -11.33 2.03 -8.15
N ALA A 72 -10.52 2.94 -8.71
CA ALA A 72 -9.11 2.69 -8.99
C ALA A 72 -8.32 2.33 -7.72
N MET A 73 -8.56 3.07 -6.63
CA MET A 73 -7.87 2.81 -5.34
C MET A 73 -8.25 1.47 -4.71
N SER A 74 -9.46 0.97 -4.98
CA SER A 74 -9.89 -0.36 -4.55
C SER A 74 -9.13 -1.44 -5.32
N ILE A 75 -9.00 -1.31 -6.64
CA ILE A 75 -8.17 -2.22 -7.44
C ILE A 75 -6.73 -2.21 -6.94
N LEU A 76 -6.12 -1.02 -6.85
CA LEU A 76 -4.72 -0.88 -6.44
C LEU A 76 -4.47 -1.50 -5.05
N GLY A 77 -5.33 -1.16 -4.09
CA GLY A 77 -5.21 -1.69 -2.73
C GLY A 77 -5.36 -3.21 -2.69
N ARG A 78 -6.27 -3.79 -3.47
CA ARG A 78 -6.45 -5.26 -3.55
C ARG A 78 -5.28 -5.95 -4.25
N VAL A 79 -4.70 -5.35 -5.29
CA VAL A 79 -3.50 -5.87 -5.95
C VAL A 79 -2.33 -5.90 -4.97
N LEU A 80 -2.14 -4.83 -4.19
CA LEU A 80 -1.09 -4.76 -3.16
C LEU A 80 -1.33 -5.74 -2.01
N GLU A 81 -2.57 -5.86 -1.53
CA GLU A 81 -2.91 -6.84 -0.49
C GLU A 81 -2.76 -8.28 -0.98
N ALA A 82 -3.15 -8.57 -2.22
CA ALA A 82 -2.93 -9.88 -2.87
C ALA A 82 -1.44 -10.20 -3.05
N ALA A 83 -0.61 -9.17 -3.22
CA ALA A 83 0.84 -9.30 -3.22
C ALA A 83 1.42 -9.50 -1.81
N GLY A 84 0.63 -9.44 -0.73
CA GLY A 84 1.06 -9.70 0.64
C GLY A 84 1.30 -8.46 1.50
N PHE A 85 1.05 -7.25 0.99
CA PHE A 85 1.22 -6.03 1.77
C PHE A 85 0.02 -5.76 2.68
N ARG A 86 0.29 -5.19 3.85
CA ARG A 86 -0.73 -4.67 4.77
C ARG A 86 -1.10 -3.26 4.31
N VAL A 87 -2.26 -3.12 3.68
CA VAL A 87 -2.73 -1.86 3.09
C VAL A 87 -3.89 -1.30 3.88
N GLY A 88 -3.86 -0.01 4.19
CA GLY A 88 -5.02 0.73 4.69
C GLY A 88 -5.33 1.93 3.82
N ILE A 89 -6.52 2.51 4.00
CA ILE A 89 -6.98 3.63 3.18
C ILE A 89 -7.58 4.77 4.03
N VAL A 90 -7.25 6.00 3.66
CA VAL A 90 -7.88 7.24 4.13
C VAL A 90 -8.61 7.86 2.95
N SER A 91 -9.93 7.90 3.00
CA SER A 91 -10.77 8.52 1.97
C SER A 91 -11.25 9.88 2.45
N GLN A 92 -11.19 10.88 1.55
CA GLN A 92 -11.66 12.24 1.79
C GLN A 92 -11.20 12.80 3.16
N PRO A 93 -9.88 12.82 3.44
CA PRO A 93 -9.39 13.35 4.71
C PRO A 93 -9.81 14.80 4.90
N ASP A 94 -10.12 15.19 6.14
CA ASP A 94 -10.26 16.60 6.48
C ASP A 94 -8.93 17.32 6.25
N TRP A 95 -8.91 18.23 5.27
CA TRP A 95 -7.72 19.00 4.92
C TRP A 95 -7.47 20.18 5.87
N LYS A 96 -8.41 20.49 6.76
CA LYS A 96 -8.27 21.58 7.73
C LYS A 96 -7.43 21.19 8.94
N ASN A 97 -7.14 19.90 9.15
CA ASN A 97 -6.33 19.43 10.25
C ASN A 97 -5.57 18.13 9.92
N CYS A 98 -4.63 17.74 10.79
CA CYS A 98 -3.75 16.61 10.54
C CYS A 98 -4.27 15.25 11.05
N ARG A 99 -5.46 15.16 11.66
CA ARG A 99 -5.92 13.96 12.37
C ARG A 99 -6.09 12.76 11.43
N ASP A 100 -6.72 12.96 10.28
CA ASP A 100 -6.93 11.87 9.31
C ASP A 100 -5.61 11.37 8.71
N TRP A 101 -4.67 12.29 8.49
CA TRP A 101 -3.33 11.99 8.01
C TRP A 101 -2.50 11.18 9.02
N GLN A 102 -2.77 11.35 10.31
CA GLN A 102 -2.11 10.65 11.40
C GLN A 102 -2.82 9.36 11.82
N ARG A 103 -3.99 9.04 11.25
CA ARG A 103 -4.89 7.96 11.68
C ARG A 103 -4.18 6.60 11.82
N PHE A 104 -3.27 6.31 10.91
CA PHE A 104 -2.51 5.06 10.88
C PHE A 104 -1.09 5.16 11.43
N GLY A 105 -0.65 6.36 11.83
CA GLY A 105 0.76 6.62 12.11
C GLY A 105 1.64 6.51 10.87
N ARG A 106 2.92 6.22 11.05
CA ARG A 106 3.89 6.08 9.96
C ARG A 106 3.79 4.66 9.36
N PRO A 107 3.51 4.52 8.05
CA PRO A 107 3.57 3.23 7.38
C PRO A 107 5.02 2.74 7.26
N ARG A 108 5.21 1.41 7.20
CA ARG A 108 6.54 0.79 7.07
C ARG A 108 7.23 1.17 5.76
N LEU A 109 6.47 1.31 4.67
CA LEU A 109 7.00 1.63 3.34
C LEU A 109 6.71 3.08 2.96
N PHE A 110 5.45 3.42 2.65
CA PHE A 110 5.12 4.77 2.16
C PHE A 110 3.62 5.11 2.25
N PHE A 111 3.32 6.38 2.03
CA PHE A 111 1.97 6.87 1.71
C PHE A 111 1.80 7.00 0.18
N GLY A 112 0.72 6.46 -0.36
CA GLY A 112 0.34 6.64 -1.76
C GLY A 112 -0.85 7.60 -1.86
N ILE A 113 -0.71 8.71 -2.59
CA ILE A 113 -1.73 9.77 -2.62
C ILE A 113 -2.28 9.90 -4.05
N SER A 114 -3.61 9.88 -4.19
CA SER A 114 -4.33 10.16 -5.45
C SER A 114 -5.55 11.05 -5.19
N ALA A 115 -6.03 11.77 -6.20
CA ALA A 115 -7.31 12.49 -6.11
C ALA A 115 -8.54 11.58 -6.35
N GLY A 116 -8.32 10.38 -6.90
CA GLY A 116 -9.33 9.40 -7.33
C GLY A 116 -8.69 8.39 -8.28
#